data_AF-A0A6P7H9R8-F1
#
_entry.id   AF-A0A6P7H9R8-F1
#
_cell.length_a   1.000
_cell.length_b   1.000
_cell.length_c   1.000
_cell.angle_alpha   90.00
_cell.angle_beta   90.00
_cell.angle_gamma   90.00
#
_symmetry.space_group_name_H-M   'P 1'
#
loop_
_entity.id
_entity.type
_entity.pdbx_description
1 polymer ?
#
loop_
_entity_poly.entity_id
_entity_poly.type
_entity_poly.pdbx_seq_one_letter_code
_entity_poly.pdbx_strand_id
1 'polypeptide(L)'
;MDECLKKSGAAPDDISARPRKNTNEVRCFWKCMLEKHGMIDGSGAINTDVFEKAFPKAAAHYDDATIATLKTCISAIDKIATCDDTNKIRECLTKAEKA
;
A
#
# COMPACT_ATOMS: atom_id res chain seq x y z
N MET A 1 -8.00 7.20 -8.79
CA MET A 1 -7.12 8.38 -8.68
C MET A 1 -7.90 9.62 -8.25
N ASP A 2 -8.70 10.27 -9.09
CA ASP A 2 -9.38 11.55 -8.76
C ASP A 2 -10.16 11.60 -7.45
N GLU A 3 -10.97 10.56 -7.19
CA GLU A 3 -11.79 10.51 -5.98
C GLU A 3 -10.94 10.40 -4.70
N CYS A 4 -9.83 9.67 -4.79
CA CYS A 4 -8.88 9.52 -3.68
C CYS A 4 -8.05 10.78 -3.47
N LEU A 5 -7.68 11.50 -4.53
CA LEU A 5 -7.00 12.80 -4.43
C LEU A 5 -7.92 13.80 -3.71
N LYS A 6 -9.20 13.87 -4.12
CA LYS A 6 -10.19 14.74 -3.49
C LYS A 6 -10.46 14.37 -2.02
N LYS A 7 -10.60 13.08 -1.70
CA LYS A 7 -10.82 12.63 -0.30
C LYS A 7 -9.61 12.87 0.60
N SER A 8 -8.41 12.75 0.05
CA SER A 8 -7.18 12.78 0.83
C SER A 8 -6.56 14.17 0.90
N GLY A 9 -6.97 15.08 0.02
CA GLY A 9 -6.34 16.40 -0.14
C GLY A 9 -4.93 16.34 -0.75
N ALA A 10 -4.48 15.17 -1.21
CA ALA A 10 -3.13 15.00 -1.75
C ALA A 10 -3.04 15.63 -3.14
N ALA A 11 -1.94 16.34 -3.41
CA ALA A 11 -1.65 16.73 -4.79
C ALA A 11 -1.09 15.51 -5.56
N PRO A 12 -1.43 15.38 -6.85
CA PRO A 12 -0.84 14.34 -7.71
C PRO A 12 0.69 14.46 -7.80
N ASP A 13 1.20 15.69 -7.64
CA ASP A 13 2.64 15.99 -7.60
C ASP A 13 3.30 15.41 -6.33
N ASP A 14 2.65 15.50 -5.16
CA ASP A 14 3.16 14.93 -3.91
C ASP A 14 3.24 13.40 -3.95
N ILE A 15 2.29 12.76 -4.63
CA ILE A 15 2.24 11.30 -4.79
C ILE A 15 3.31 10.81 -5.76
N SER A 16 3.59 11.60 -6.79
CA SER A 16 4.57 11.28 -7.84
C SER A 16 5.98 11.75 -7.52
N ALA A 17 6.15 12.59 -6.48
CA ALA A 17 7.42 13.12 -6.05
C ALA A 17 8.44 12.00 -5.78
N ARG A 18 9.69 12.22 -6.22
CA ARG A 18 10.85 11.42 -5.81
C ARG A 18 11.85 12.37 -5.14
N PRO A 19 12.20 12.18 -3.85
CA PRO A 19 11.73 11.12 -2.95
C PRO A 19 10.23 11.23 -2.64
N ARG A 20 9.55 10.08 -2.52
CA ARG A 20 8.11 10.02 -2.22
C ARG A 20 7.82 10.78 -0.94
N LYS A 21 7.08 11.88 -1.03
CA LYS A 21 6.61 12.61 0.15
C LYS A 21 5.77 11.68 1.01
N ASN A 22 6.08 11.65 2.29
CA ASN A 22 5.37 10.84 3.27
C ASN A 22 4.42 11.71 4.11
N THR A 23 3.67 12.60 3.45
CA THR A 23 2.66 13.44 4.10
C THR A 23 1.39 12.62 4.38
N ASN A 24 0.58 13.06 5.34
CA ASN A 24 -0.63 12.35 5.74
C ASN A 24 -1.59 12.20 4.55
N GLU A 25 -1.66 13.23 3.70
CA GLU A 25 -2.46 13.25 2.47
C GLU A 25 -2.06 12.13 1.50
N VAL A 26 -0.76 11.94 1.23
CA VAL A 26 -0.27 10.86 0.35
C VAL A 26 -0.62 9.49 0.92
N ARG A 27 -0.55 9.32 2.24
CA ARG A 27 -0.90 8.04 2.87
C ARG A 27 -2.40 7.76 2.82
N CYS A 28 -3.24 8.78 2.99
CA CYS A 28 -4.69 8.68 2.78
C CYS A 28 -5.02 8.34 1.34
N PHE A 29 -4.28 8.90 0.39
CA PHE A 29 -4.46 8.60 -1.02
C PHE A 29 -4.16 7.12 -1.31
N TRP A 30 -3.06 6.58 -0.77
CA TRP A 30 -2.74 5.16 -0.89
C TRP A 30 -3.78 4.27 -0.22
N LYS A 31 -4.28 4.63 0.96
CA LYS A 31 -5.37 3.89 1.62
C LYS A 31 -6.58 3.83 0.70
N CYS A 32 -7.05 4.97 0.18
CA CYS A 32 -8.20 5.00 -0.71
C CYS A 32 -7.97 4.20 -2.01
N MET A 33 -6.75 4.22 -2.56
CA MET A 33 -6.42 3.39 -3.73
C MET A 33 -6.48 1.90 -3.39
N LEU A 34 -5.91 1.47 -2.25
CA LEU A 34 -5.97 0.08 -1.80
C LEU A 34 -7.43 -0.37 -1.58
N GLU A 35 -8.25 0.50 -1.00
CA GLU A 35 -9.68 0.26 -0.75
C GLU A 35 -10.43 0.10 -2.08
N LYS A 36 -10.15 0.98 -3.04
CA LYS A 36 -10.72 0.92 -4.40
C LYS A 36 -10.28 -0.30 -5.20
N HIS A 37 -9.06 -0.78 -4.96
CA HIS A 37 -8.55 -2.01 -5.55
C HIS A 37 -9.06 -3.27 -4.85
N GLY A 38 -9.81 -3.13 -3.74
CA GLY A 38 -10.30 -4.23 -2.93
C GLY A 38 -9.22 -4.91 -2.08
N MET A 39 -8.01 -4.34 -2.02
CA MET A 39 -6.92 -4.87 -1.20
C MET A 39 -7.16 -4.66 0.29
N ILE A 40 -7.88 -3.60 0.64
CA ILE A 40 -8.39 -3.38 1.97
C ILE A 40 -9.90 -3.12 1.90
N ASP A 41 -10.62 -3.58 2.89
CA ASP A 41 -12.05 -3.29 3.02
C ASP A 41 -12.28 -1.91 3.65
N GLY A 42 -13.52 -1.40 3.67
CA GLY A 42 -13.85 -0.10 4.28
C GLY A 42 -13.55 -0.04 5.78
N SER A 43 -13.44 -1.20 6.43
CA SER A 43 -12.98 -1.32 7.84
C SER A 43 -11.45 -1.33 7.99
N GLY A 44 -10.71 -1.30 6.88
CA GLY A 44 -9.26 -1.44 6.83
C GLY A 44 -8.75 -2.88 6.84
N ALA A 45 -9.62 -3.90 6.85
CA ALA A 45 -9.19 -5.29 6.84
C ALA A 45 -8.49 -5.62 5.53
N ILE A 46 -7.30 -6.22 5.58
CA ILE A 46 -6.54 -6.57 4.38
C ILE A 46 -7.11 -7.84 3.75
N ASN A 47 -7.50 -7.75 2.48
CA ASN A 47 -7.91 -8.89 1.67
C ASN A 47 -6.67 -9.55 1.07
N THR A 48 -6.14 -10.54 1.78
CA THR A 48 -4.98 -11.32 1.33
C THR A 48 -5.18 -11.96 -0.03
N ASP A 49 -6.37 -12.45 -0.39
CA ASP A 49 -6.67 -13.01 -1.73
C ASP A 49 -6.47 -12.00 -2.87
N VAL A 50 -6.93 -10.76 -2.68
CA VAL A 50 -6.75 -9.67 -3.65
C VAL A 50 -5.30 -9.23 -3.68
N PHE A 51 -4.65 -9.19 -2.51
CA PHE A 51 -3.22 -8.92 -2.41
C PHE A 51 -2.39 -9.97 -3.14
N GLU A 52 -2.76 -11.25 -3.03
CA GLU A 52 -2.16 -12.37 -3.76
C GLU A 52 -2.31 -12.26 -5.27
N LYS A 53 -3.44 -11.73 -5.75
CA LYS A 53 -3.62 -11.42 -7.18
C LYS A 53 -2.84 -10.18 -7.63
N ALA A 54 -2.48 -9.29 -6.73
CA ALA A 54 -1.68 -8.10 -7.02
C ALA A 54 -0.17 -8.34 -6.90
N PHE A 55 0.26 -9.26 -6.02
CA PHE A 55 1.65 -9.67 -5.88
C PHE A 55 2.31 -10.12 -7.19
N PRO A 56 1.71 -10.88 -8.13
CA PRO A 56 2.38 -11.22 -9.38
C PRO A 56 2.71 -10.01 -10.26
N LYS A 57 1.95 -8.91 -10.17
CA LYS A 57 2.33 -7.65 -10.83
C LYS A 57 3.52 -6.98 -10.15
N ALA A 58 3.66 -7.15 -8.84
CA ALA A 58 4.85 -6.72 -8.11
C ALA A 58 6.03 -7.67 -8.35
N ALA A 59 5.80 -8.98 -8.51
CA ALA A 59 6.81 -9.99 -8.79
C ALA A 59 7.49 -9.78 -10.16
N ALA A 60 6.78 -9.15 -11.09
CA ALA A 60 7.38 -8.68 -12.34
C ALA A 60 8.49 -7.62 -12.13
N HIS A 61 8.55 -7.00 -10.95
CA HIS A 61 9.53 -5.99 -10.56
C HIS A 61 10.41 -6.41 -9.37
N TYR A 62 10.12 -7.54 -8.71
CA TYR A 62 10.73 -7.97 -7.45
C TYR A 62 10.89 -9.50 -7.43
N ASP A 63 11.99 -10.01 -6.88
CA ASP A 63 12.23 -11.45 -6.73
C ASP A 63 11.18 -12.15 -5.84
N ASP A 64 10.97 -13.45 -6.04
CA ASP A 64 10.06 -14.27 -5.23
C ASP A 64 10.34 -14.18 -3.72
N ALA A 65 11.60 -14.03 -3.31
CA ALA A 65 11.97 -13.83 -1.91
C ALA A 65 11.43 -12.52 -1.33
N THR A 66 11.51 -11.43 -2.11
CA THR A 66 10.93 -10.13 -1.79
C THR A 66 9.41 -10.25 -1.68
N ILE A 67 8.77 -10.93 -2.63
CA ILE A 67 7.32 -11.15 -2.63
C ILE A 67 6.87 -11.99 -1.43
N ALA A 68 7.59 -13.06 -1.09
CA ALA A 68 7.29 -13.91 0.07
C ALA A 68 7.42 -13.13 1.39
N THR A 69 8.46 -12.29 1.51
CA THR A 69 8.66 -11.41 2.67
C THR A 69 7.56 -10.36 2.76
N LEU A 70 7.21 -9.74 1.63
CA LEU A 70 6.14 -8.76 1.54
C LEU A 70 4.79 -9.38 1.94
N LYS A 71 4.46 -10.55 1.40
CA LYS A 71 3.25 -11.30 1.72
C LYS A 71 3.18 -11.64 3.20
N THR A 72 4.26 -12.16 3.77
CA THR A 72 4.32 -12.48 5.21
C THR A 72 4.14 -11.25 6.07
N CYS A 73 4.79 -10.14 5.70
CA CYS A 73 4.69 -8.89 6.45
C CYS A 73 3.29 -8.27 6.35
N ILE A 74 2.65 -8.34 5.17
CA ILE A 74 1.29 -7.84 4.96
C ILE A 74 0.25 -8.70 5.68
N SER A 75 0.41 -10.03 5.70
CA SER A 75 -0.42 -10.92 6.52
C SER A 75 -0.24 -10.68 8.03
N ALA A 76 0.88 -10.10 8.46
CA ALA A 76 1.10 -9.69 9.85
C ALA A 76 0.44 -8.33 10.18
N ILE A 77 -0.05 -7.59 9.17
CA ILE A 77 -0.80 -6.36 9.41
C ILE A 77 -2.26 -6.73 9.68
N ASP A 78 -2.68 -6.50 10.92
CA ASP A 78 -4.06 -6.77 11.37
C ASP A 78 -5.12 -6.00 10.56
N LYS A 79 -4.92 -4.69 10.40
CA LYS A 79 -5.75 -3.80 9.57
C LYS A 79 -5.08 -2.47 9.26
N ILE A 80 -5.48 -1.88 8.13
CA ILE A 80 -5.18 -0.51 7.68
C ILE A 80 -6.39 0.39 8.00
N ALA A 81 -6.60 0.69 9.28
CA ALA A 81 -7.75 1.50 9.70
C ALA A 81 -7.53 3.00 9.42
N THR A 82 -6.30 3.47 9.50
CA THR A 82 -5.94 4.88 9.33
C THR A 82 -5.01 5.09 8.14
N CYS A 83 -4.89 6.34 7.71
CA CYS A 83 -3.89 6.71 6.73
C CYS A 83 -2.46 6.48 7.24
N ASP A 84 -2.23 6.41 8.56
CA ASP A 84 -0.89 6.11 9.06
C ASP A 84 -0.53 4.64 8.90
N ASP A 85 -1.53 3.75 9.02
CA ASP A 85 -1.33 2.31 8.87
C ASP A 85 -0.81 1.93 7.49
N THR A 86 -1.05 2.74 6.45
CA THR A 86 -0.47 2.54 5.11
C THR A 86 1.07 2.60 5.11
N ASN A 87 1.70 3.22 6.12
CA ASN A 87 3.15 3.13 6.32
C ASN A 87 3.59 1.69 6.56
N LYS A 88 2.79 0.85 7.25
CA LYS A 88 3.15 -0.54 7.54
C LYS A 88 3.41 -1.32 6.26
N ILE A 89 2.55 -1.15 5.25
CA ILE A 89 2.73 -1.78 3.93
C ILE A 89 4.01 -1.28 3.26
N ARG A 90 4.32 0.01 3.37
CA ARG A 90 5.54 0.58 2.80
C ARG A 90 6.80 0.09 3.53
N GLU A 91 6.76 -0.02 4.85
CA GLU A 91 7.83 -0.59 5.66
C GLU A 91 8.04 -2.07 5.33
N CYS A 92 6.96 -2.83 5.11
CA CYS A 92 7.04 -4.20 4.61
C CYS A 92 7.76 -4.26 3.26
N LEU A 93 7.44 -3.34 2.35
CA LEU A 93 8.05 -3.27 1.02
C LEU A 93 9.52 -2.87 1.09
N THR A 94 9.86 -1.89 1.94
CA THR A 94 11.24 -1.48 2.17
C THR A 94 12.06 -2.58 2.87
N LYS A 95 11.45 -3.34 3.79
CA LYS A 95 12.08 -4.52 4.40
C LYS A 95 12.30 -5.61 3.37
N ALA A 96 11.31 -5.88 2.54
CA ALA A 96 11.38 -6.91 1.50
C ALA A 96 12.44 -6.57 0.44
N GLU A 97 12.52 -5.31 -0.01
CA GLU A 97 13.56 -4.84 -0.96
C GLU A 97 14.99 -4.91 -0.40
N LYS A 98 15.14 -5.02 0.93
CA LYS A 98 16.42 -5.13 1.63
C LYS A 98 16.72 -6.55 2.14
N ALA A 99 15.79 -7.49 1.95
CA ALA A 99 15.86 -8.85 2.47
C ALA A 99 16.68 -9.77 1.55
#